data_AF-A0A0V0H963-F1
#
_entry.id   AF-A0A0V0H963-F1
#
_cell.length_a   1.000
_cell.length_b   1.000
_cell.length_c   1.000
_cell.angle_alpha   90.00
_cell.angle_beta   90.00
_cell.angle_gamma   90.00
#
_symmetry.space_group_name_H-M   'P 1'
#
loop_
_entity.id
_entity.type
_entity.pdbx_description
1 polymer ?
#
loop_
_entity_poly.entity_id
_entity_poly.type
_entity_poly.pdbx_seq_one_letter_code
_entity_poly.pdbx_strand_id
1 'polypeptide(L)'
;IFIDHVEEKGGKVLVHCFEGRSRSATVVLAYLMLRKKLTLLKAWNTLRQVHRRAQPNDGFAKILLDLDRKLHGKVSMEWQQRKPIMKVCPICGKNAGLSSSSLKLHLQKAHKKLSSGSVDSAMNMEIQKALDALKISRGGSVSPTQRQSSMIEEFES
;
A
#
# COMPACT_ATOMS: atom_id res chain seq x y z
N ILE A 1 -28.24 26.81 5.50
CA ILE A 1 -26.97 26.41 6.17
C ILE A 1 -25.99 27.58 6.03
N PHE A 2 -25.00 27.75 6.91
CA PHE A 2 -24.06 28.88 6.88
C PHE A 2 -23.42 29.11 5.50
N ILE A 3 -22.98 28.04 4.82
CA ILE A 3 -22.35 28.14 3.48
C ILE A 3 -23.33 28.74 2.45
N ASP A 4 -24.59 28.33 2.45
CA ASP A 4 -25.60 28.85 1.52
C ASP A 4 -25.84 30.34 1.73
N HIS A 5 -25.96 30.76 2.99
CA HIS A 5 -26.26 32.15 3.34
C HIS A 5 -25.15 33.10 2.88
N VAL A 6 -23.89 32.67 2.98
CA VAL A 6 -22.75 33.46 2.51
C VAL A 6 -22.71 33.48 0.97
N GLU A 7 -23.00 32.35 0.31
CA GLU A 7 -23.07 32.28 -1.16
C GLU A 7 -24.17 33.17 -1.74
N GLU A 8 -25.37 33.17 -1.16
CA GLU A 8 -26.50 34.03 -1.56
C GLU A 8 -26.16 35.53 -1.48
N LYS A 9 -25.27 35.92 -0.57
CA LYS A 9 -24.76 37.29 -0.42
C LYS A 9 -23.55 37.61 -1.31
N GLY A 10 -23.14 36.68 -2.19
CA GLY A 10 -21.96 36.83 -3.04
C GLY A 10 -20.63 36.73 -2.28
N GLY A 11 -20.64 36.24 -1.04
CA GLY A 11 -19.44 36.07 -0.21
C GLY A 11 -18.67 34.79 -0.55
N LYS A 12 -17.52 34.62 0.12
CA LYS A 12 -16.67 33.42 0.00
C LYS A 12 -16.48 32.77 1.37
N VAL A 13 -16.49 31.44 1.40
CA VAL A 13 -16.27 30.66 2.64
C VAL A 13 -15.03 29.80 2.48
N LEU A 14 -14.13 29.87 3.47
CA LEU A 14 -13.02 28.94 3.61
C LEU A 14 -13.41 27.83 4.59
N VAL A 15 -13.46 26.59 4.12
CA VAL A 15 -13.66 25.40 4.97
C VAL A 15 -12.31 24.72 5.20
N HIS A 16 -11.79 24.77 6.42
CA HIS A 16 -10.51 24.15 6.78
C HIS A 16 -10.61 23.22 8.00
N CYS A 17 -9.60 22.37 8.15
CA CYS A 17 -9.34 21.63 9.37
C CYS A 17 -7.82 21.63 9.61
N PHE A 18 -7.30 20.85 10.55
CA PHE A 18 -5.87 20.85 10.86
C PHE A 18 -4.99 20.53 9.65
N GLU A 19 -5.21 19.37 9.01
CA GLU A 19 -4.42 18.96 7.83
C GLU A 19 -5.11 19.24 6.49
N GLY A 20 -6.35 19.75 6.52
CA GLY A 20 -7.18 19.90 5.33
C GLY A 20 -7.59 18.58 4.65
N ARG A 21 -7.26 17.40 5.19
CA ARG A 21 -7.46 16.11 4.51
C ARG A 21 -8.82 15.47 4.72
N SER A 22 -9.29 15.42 5.97
CA SER A 22 -10.40 14.56 6.36
C SER A 22 -11.66 15.36 6.69
N ARG A 23 -11.71 16.04 7.84
CA ARG A 23 -12.90 16.77 8.32
C ARG A 23 -13.42 17.82 7.33
N SER A 24 -12.55 18.70 6.85
CA SER A 24 -12.95 19.74 5.90
C SER A 24 -13.42 19.16 4.56
N ALA A 25 -12.72 18.15 4.06
CA ALA A 25 -13.10 17.44 2.84
C ALA A 25 -14.50 16.80 2.97
N THR A 26 -14.78 16.16 4.11
CA THR A 26 -16.10 15.56 4.39
C THR A 26 -17.22 16.60 4.36
N VAL A 27 -17.02 17.77 4.98
CA VAL A 27 -18.02 18.86 4.98
C VAL A 27 -18.27 19.35 3.54
N VAL A 28 -17.21 19.56 2.76
CA VAL A 28 -17.33 20.01 1.37
C VAL A 28 -18.06 18.98 0.51
N LEU A 29 -17.74 17.69 0.64
CA LEU A 29 -18.42 16.61 -0.09
C LEU A 29 -19.92 16.56 0.24
N ALA A 30 -20.26 16.59 1.54
CA ALA A 30 -21.65 16.59 1.98
C ALA A 30 -22.41 17.82 1.46
N TYR A 31 -21.78 18.99 1.46
CA TYR A 31 -22.36 20.22 0.91
C TYR A 31 -22.64 20.10 -0.60
N LEU A 32 -21.67 19.61 -1.38
CA LEU A 32 -21.83 19.38 -2.82
C LEU A 32 -22.99 18.41 -3.12
N MET A 33 -23.15 17.36 -2.31
CA MET A 33 -24.25 16.41 -2.47
C MET A 33 -25.61 17.04 -2.11
N LEU A 34 -25.71 17.72 -0.97
CA LEU A 34 -26.97 18.25 -0.45
C LEU A 34 -27.48 19.45 -1.26
N ARG A 35 -26.58 20.38 -1.58
CA ARG A 35 -26.93 21.71 -2.12
C ARG A 35 -26.68 21.82 -3.61
N LYS A 36 -25.64 21.15 -4.14
CA LYS A 36 -25.36 21.09 -5.59
C LYS A 36 -25.88 19.82 -6.26
N LYS A 37 -26.61 18.97 -5.52
CA LYS A 37 -27.28 17.75 -6.02
C LYS A 37 -26.35 16.77 -6.74
N LEU A 38 -25.07 16.77 -6.37
CA LEU A 38 -24.12 15.83 -6.92
C LEU A 38 -24.27 14.46 -6.25
N THR A 39 -23.98 13.39 -6.99
CA THR A 39 -23.70 12.08 -6.39
C THR A 39 -22.34 12.13 -5.69
N LEU A 40 -22.09 11.25 -4.73
CA LEU A 40 -20.81 11.18 -4.05
C LEU A 40 -19.63 11.04 -5.02
N LEU A 41 -19.75 10.20 -6.06
CA LEU A 41 -18.72 10.04 -7.10
C LEU A 41 -18.40 11.37 -7.80
N LYS A 42 -19.42 12.13 -8.20
CA LYS A 42 -19.23 13.42 -8.87
C LYS A 42 -18.60 14.43 -7.91
N ALA A 43 -19.12 14.55 -6.70
CA ALA A 43 -18.59 15.44 -5.68
C ALA A 43 -17.12 15.12 -5.34
N TRP A 44 -16.79 13.83 -5.25
CA TRP A 44 -15.44 13.33 -5.01
C TRP A 44 -14.48 13.73 -6.14
N ASN A 45 -14.88 13.51 -7.39
CA ASN A 45 -14.06 13.89 -8.55
C ASN A 45 -13.84 15.40 -8.62
N THR A 46 -14.88 16.21 -8.40
CA THR A 46 -14.77 17.68 -8.34
C THR A 46 -13.79 18.12 -7.24
N LEU A 47 -13.89 17.55 -6.04
CA LEU A 47 -12.98 17.91 -4.95
C LEU A 47 -11.53 17.48 -5.26
N ARG A 48 -11.31 16.28 -5.80
CA ARG A 48 -9.98 15.73 -6.07
C ARG A 48 -9.23 16.47 -7.19
N GLN A 49 -9.94 17.09 -8.12
CA GLN A 49 -9.34 17.94 -9.15
C GLN A 49 -8.59 19.14 -8.55
N VAL A 50 -9.16 19.78 -7.52
CA VAL A 50 -8.56 20.97 -6.88
C VAL A 50 -7.80 20.65 -5.59
N HIS A 51 -8.10 19.51 -4.95
CA HIS A 51 -7.50 19.10 -3.68
C HIS A 51 -7.14 17.62 -3.68
N ARG A 52 -6.03 17.28 -4.34
CA ARG A 52 -5.57 15.89 -4.52
C ARG A 52 -5.30 15.15 -3.20
N ARG A 53 -5.03 15.86 -2.10
CA ARG A 53 -4.75 15.25 -0.77
C ARG A 53 -6.01 14.97 0.05
N ALA A 54 -7.19 15.32 -0.44
CA ALA A 54 -8.45 15.03 0.22
C ALA A 54 -8.59 13.51 0.46
N GLN A 55 -8.83 13.15 1.71
CA GLN A 55 -9.01 11.77 2.15
C GLN A 55 -9.80 11.76 3.47
N PRO A 56 -11.15 11.80 3.40
CA PRO A 56 -12.01 11.40 4.51
C PRO A 56 -11.50 10.12 5.16
N ASN A 57 -11.60 10.02 6.48
CA ASN A 57 -11.33 8.74 7.15
C ASN A 57 -12.50 7.77 6.86
N ASP A 58 -12.29 6.49 7.14
CA ASP A 58 -13.29 5.45 6.81
C ASP A 58 -14.63 5.65 7.52
N GLY A 59 -14.64 6.22 8.74
CA GLY A 59 -15.87 6.57 9.46
C GLY A 59 -16.66 7.65 8.74
N PHE A 60 -16.00 8.73 8.32
CA PHE A 60 -16.63 9.78 7.53
C PHE A 60 -17.04 9.32 6.13
N ALA A 61 -16.24 8.46 5.50
CA ALA A 61 -16.59 7.88 4.22
C ALA A 61 -17.88 7.05 4.32
N LYS A 62 -18.05 6.23 5.37
CA LYS A 62 -19.29 5.49 5.61
C LYS A 62 -20.50 6.43 5.70
N ILE A 63 -20.37 7.53 6.45
CA ILE A 63 -21.43 8.54 6.56
C ILE A 63 -21.77 9.16 5.19
N LEU A 64 -20.76 9.44 4.36
CA LEU A 64 -20.96 9.98 3.01
C LEU A 64 -21.63 8.97 2.07
N LEU A 65 -21.27 7.68 2.14
CA LEU A 65 -21.92 6.62 1.37
C LEU A 65 -23.39 6.47 1.78
N ASP A 66 -23.69 6.51 3.07
CA ASP A 66 -25.06 6.44 3.58
C ASP A 66 -25.87 7.67 3.14
N LEU A 67 -25.26 8.86 3.13
CA LEU A 67 -25.87 10.07 2.60
C LEU A 67 -26.19 9.93 1.10
N ASP A 68 -25.26 9.37 0.32
CA ASP A 68 -25.44 9.19 -1.12
C ASP A 68 -26.61 8.25 -1.41
N ARG A 69 -26.68 7.14 -0.68
CA ARG A 69 -27.82 6.20 -0.74
C ARG A 69 -29.14 6.88 -0.39
N LYS A 70 -29.16 7.72 0.66
CA LYS A 70 -30.38 8.43 1.08
C LYS A 70 -30.85 9.45 0.03
N LEU A 71 -29.91 10.14 -0.61
CA LEU A 71 -30.24 11.19 -1.58
C LEU A 71 -30.58 10.64 -2.97
N HIS A 72 -29.97 9.52 -3.37
CA HIS A 72 -30.01 9.02 -4.76
C HIS A 72 -30.52 7.57 -4.88
N GLY A 73 -30.95 6.95 -3.78
CA GLY A 73 -31.45 5.57 -3.71
C GLY A 73 -30.36 4.49 -3.81
N LYS A 74 -29.14 4.85 -4.22
CA LYS A 74 -28.00 3.94 -4.35
C LYS A 74 -26.69 4.66 -4.02
N VAL A 75 -25.68 3.87 -3.69
CA VAL A 75 -24.32 4.37 -3.54
C VAL A 75 -23.68 4.48 -4.93
N SER A 76 -23.12 5.64 -5.24
CA SER A 76 -22.53 5.95 -6.54
C SER A 76 -21.05 5.59 -6.67
N MET A 77 -20.37 5.28 -5.57
CA MET A 77 -18.98 4.82 -5.59
C MET A 77 -18.68 3.90 -4.41
N GLU A 78 -17.76 2.96 -4.63
CA GLU A 78 -17.21 2.16 -3.53
C GLU A 78 -16.09 2.92 -2.82
N TRP A 79 -16.08 2.86 -1.50
CA TRP A 79 -14.99 3.40 -0.70
C TRP A 79 -13.95 2.33 -0.41
N GLN A 80 -12.74 2.50 -0.95
CA GLN A 80 -11.63 1.60 -0.69
C GLN A 80 -11.07 1.83 0.72
N GLN A 81 -11.52 1.01 1.67
CA GLN A 81 -10.91 0.96 3.00
C GLN A 81 -9.47 0.45 2.88
N ARG A 82 -8.48 1.26 3.24
CA ARG A 82 -7.11 0.78 3.41
C ARG A 82 -7.02 0.06 4.75
N LYS A 83 -7.46 -1.20 4.79
CA LYS A 83 -7.24 -2.05 5.96
C LYS A 83 -5.73 -2.31 6.08
N PRO A 84 -5.10 -1.98 7.23
CA PRO A 84 -3.69 -2.25 7.40
C PRO A 84 -3.47 -3.77 7.44
N ILE A 85 -2.49 -4.25 6.66
CA ILE A 85 -2.19 -5.68 6.56
C ILE A 85 -1.39 -6.08 7.79
N MET A 86 -1.87 -7.09 8.52
CA MET A 86 -1.13 -7.66 9.63
C MET A 86 0.11 -8.38 9.10
N LYS A 87 1.25 -8.13 9.72
CA LYS A 87 2.45 -8.93 9.49
C LYS A 87 2.24 -10.31 10.05
N VAL A 88 2.59 -11.32 9.27
CA VAL A 88 2.54 -12.72 9.67
C VAL A 88 3.96 -13.18 10.00
N CYS A 89 4.12 -13.94 11.08
CA CYS A 89 5.39 -14.54 11.43
C CYS A 89 5.75 -15.62 10.39
N PRO A 90 6.94 -15.57 9.75
CA PRO A 90 7.33 -16.57 8.77
C PRO A 90 7.63 -17.94 9.38
N ILE A 91 7.84 -18.02 10.70
CA ILE A 91 8.22 -19.27 11.39
C ILE A 91 6.98 -20.06 11.82
N CYS A 92 5.98 -19.40 12.40
CA CYS A 92 4.79 -20.08 12.95
C CYS A 92 3.48 -19.70 12.29
N GLY A 93 3.47 -18.80 11.31
CA GLY A 93 2.26 -18.36 10.60
C GLY A 93 1.30 -17.51 11.44
N LYS A 94 1.64 -17.15 12.69
CA LYS A 94 0.77 -16.33 13.55
C LYS A 94 0.86 -14.84 13.19
N ASN A 95 -0.26 -14.14 13.34
CA ASN A 95 -0.29 -12.70 13.15
C ASN A 95 0.54 -12.01 14.25
N ALA A 96 1.50 -11.21 13.83
CA ALA A 96 2.49 -10.57 14.70
C ALA A 96 2.27 -9.05 14.83
N GLY A 97 1.10 -8.54 14.42
CA GLY A 97 0.71 -7.13 14.52
C GLY A 97 0.95 -6.31 13.26
N LEU A 98 0.72 -4.99 13.34
CA LEU A 98 0.72 -4.09 12.17
C LEU A 98 2.09 -3.48 11.84
N SER A 99 3.10 -3.66 12.70
CA SER A 99 4.40 -3.00 12.56
C SER A 99 5.56 -4.00 12.51
N SER A 100 6.69 -3.58 11.94
CA SER A 100 7.94 -4.36 12.01
C SER A 100 8.39 -4.60 13.45
N SER A 101 8.14 -3.64 14.35
CA SER A 101 8.49 -3.75 15.77
C SER A 101 7.66 -4.82 16.48
N SER A 102 6.35 -4.89 16.19
CA SER A 102 5.47 -5.93 16.71
C SER A 102 5.90 -7.32 16.24
N LEU A 103 6.28 -7.44 14.96
CA LEU A 103 6.83 -8.70 14.42
C LEU A 103 8.16 -9.08 15.08
N LYS A 104 9.07 -8.13 15.24
CA LYS A 104 10.36 -8.36 15.92
C LYS A 104 10.17 -8.82 17.36
N LEU A 105 9.27 -8.17 18.10
CA LEU A 105 8.93 -8.55 19.47
C LEU A 105 8.34 -9.96 19.55
N HIS A 106 7.46 -10.31 18.61
CA HIS A 106 6.92 -11.66 18.50
C HIS A 106 8.02 -12.69 18.26
N LEU A 107 8.91 -12.45 17.29
CA LEU A 107 10.06 -13.32 16.99
C LEU A 107 10.95 -13.49 18.22
N GLN A 108 11.25 -12.41 18.94
CA GLN A 108 12.06 -12.44 20.16
C GLN A 108 11.38 -13.24 21.29
N LYS A 109 10.07 -13.12 21.49
CA LYS A 109 9.35 -13.78 22.60
C LYS A 109 9.01 -15.24 22.32
N ALA A 110 8.50 -15.52 21.12
CA ALA A 110 8.00 -16.83 20.72
C ALA A 110 9.07 -17.71 20.08
N HIS A 111 10.11 -17.10 19.49
CA HIS A 111 11.19 -17.78 18.77
C HIS A 111 12.58 -17.39 19.33
N LYS A 112 12.69 -17.33 20.67
CA LYS A 112 13.91 -16.95 21.43
C LYS A 112 15.20 -17.59 20.91
N LYS A 113 15.17 -18.87 20.52
CA LYS A 113 16.34 -19.64 20.05
C LYS A 113 16.87 -19.23 18.66
N LEU A 114 16.09 -18.50 17.86
CA LEU A 114 16.51 -18.01 16.54
C LEU A 114 16.91 -16.52 16.56
N SER A 115 16.44 -15.77 17.57
CA SER A 115 16.70 -14.33 17.68
C SER A 115 18.10 -13.98 18.18
N SER A 116 18.82 -14.88 18.85
CA SER A 116 20.15 -14.59 19.41
C SER A 116 21.32 -14.97 18.49
N GLY A 117 21.07 -15.45 17.26
CA GLY A 117 22.19 -15.76 16.34
C GLY A 117 21.88 -16.50 15.04
N SER A 118 20.70 -16.37 14.42
CA SER A 118 20.46 -17.13 13.17
C SER A 118 19.36 -16.56 12.27
N VAL A 119 19.36 -15.25 12.00
CA VAL A 119 18.63 -14.75 10.81
C VAL A 119 19.55 -14.84 9.59
N ASP A 120 20.81 -14.43 9.75
CA ASP A 120 21.83 -14.56 8.69
C ASP A 120 22.18 -16.03 8.41
N SER A 121 22.26 -16.88 9.44
CA SER A 121 22.64 -18.28 9.23
C SER A 121 21.52 -19.13 8.63
N ALA A 122 20.24 -18.87 8.94
CA ALA A 122 19.11 -19.56 8.31
C ALA A 122 18.93 -19.14 6.83
N MET A 123 19.08 -17.85 6.54
CA MET A 123 19.06 -17.33 5.16
C MET A 123 20.26 -17.85 4.35
N ASN A 124 21.46 -17.92 4.97
CA ASN A 124 22.63 -18.55 4.36
C ASN A 124 22.43 -20.05 4.11
N MET A 125 21.72 -20.78 4.97
CA MET A 125 21.42 -22.20 4.75
C MET A 125 20.44 -22.45 3.61
N GLU A 126 19.43 -21.59 3.43
CA GLU A 126 18.50 -21.70 2.30
C GLU A 126 19.16 -21.33 0.96
N ILE A 127 20.01 -20.29 0.96
CA ILE A 127 20.83 -19.92 -0.21
C ILE A 127 21.83 -21.04 -0.54
N GLN A 128 22.52 -21.59 0.46
CA GLN A 128 23.47 -22.69 0.24
C GLN A 128 22.78 -23.93 -0.31
N LYS A 129 21.60 -24.28 0.22
CA LYS A 129 20.79 -25.41 -0.27
C LYS A 129 20.29 -25.20 -1.70
N ALA A 130 19.95 -23.97 -2.07
CA ALA A 130 19.60 -23.60 -3.45
C ALA A 130 20.84 -23.66 -4.38
N LEU A 131 22.01 -23.20 -3.94
CA LEU A 131 23.26 -23.27 -4.70
C LEU A 131 23.75 -24.72 -4.88
N ASP A 132 23.58 -25.58 -3.88
CA ASP A 132 23.96 -27.00 -3.96
C ASP A 132 23.00 -27.79 -4.86
N ALA A 133 21.70 -27.47 -4.83
CA ALA A 133 20.72 -28.03 -5.77
C ALA A 133 21.04 -27.68 -7.23
N LEU A 134 21.61 -26.50 -7.48
CA LEU A 134 22.07 -26.08 -8.81
C LEU A 134 23.38 -26.77 -9.25
N LYS A 135 24.24 -27.21 -8.31
CA LYS A 135 25.50 -27.91 -8.62
C LYS A 135 25.31 -29.39 -9.00
N ILE A 136 24.16 -29.99 -8.70
CA ILE A 136 23.86 -31.40 -9.00
C ILE A 136 23.65 -31.66 -10.52
N SER A 137 23.61 -30.61 -11.35
CA SER A 137 23.43 -30.73 -12.81
C SER A 137 24.71 -30.96 -13.63
N ARG A 138 25.92 -30.93 -13.05
CA ARG A 138 27.17 -31.12 -13.83
C ARG A 138 28.11 -32.17 -13.22
N GLY A 139 27.67 -33.42 -13.27
CA GLY A 139 28.55 -34.59 -13.19
C GLY A 139 28.54 -35.33 -14.53
N GLY A 140 29.58 -35.11 -15.34
CA GLY A 140 29.79 -35.79 -16.62
C GLY A 140 31.20 -35.53 -17.16
N SER A 141 32.11 -36.43 -16.83
CA SER A 141 33.55 -36.45 -17.10
C SER A 141 33.93 -36.37 -18.59
N VAL A 142 35.05 -35.71 -18.94
CA VAL A 142 36.30 -36.34 -19.46
C VAL A 142 37.38 -35.28 -19.80
N SER A 143 38.63 -35.60 -19.51
CA SER A 143 39.84 -35.15 -20.23
C SER A 143 40.57 -36.43 -20.66
N PRO A 144 41.23 -36.50 -21.85
CA PRO A 144 42.62 -36.02 -21.96
C PRO A 144 43.12 -35.55 -23.37
N THR A 145 44.00 -34.53 -23.35
CA THR A 145 45.31 -34.44 -24.05
C THR A 145 45.46 -34.15 -25.57
N GLN A 146 46.19 -33.04 -25.83
CA GLN A 146 47.24 -32.73 -26.85
C GLN A 146 46.99 -31.86 -28.11
N ARG A 147 47.71 -30.71 -28.08
CA ARG A 147 48.57 -30.02 -29.08
C ARG A 147 48.00 -29.12 -30.19
N GLN A 148 48.46 -27.84 -30.12
CA GLN A 148 48.90 -26.86 -31.15
C GLN A 148 47.90 -26.48 -32.28
N SER A 149 47.79 -25.24 -32.80
CA SER A 149 48.51 -23.97 -32.69
C SER A 149 47.62 -22.82 -33.23
N SER A 150 47.94 -21.57 -32.84
CA SER A 150 47.84 -20.31 -33.61
C SER A 150 46.62 -19.98 -34.50
N MET A 151 45.93 -18.86 -34.23
CA MET A 151 46.11 -17.59 -34.97
C MET A 151 45.30 -16.43 -34.37
N ILE A 152 45.86 -15.24 -34.57
CA ILE A 152 45.42 -13.89 -34.16
C ILE A 152 44.55 -13.31 -35.28
N GLU A 153 43.64 -12.38 -34.92
CA GLU A 153 43.24 -11.12 -35.61
C GLU A 153 41.77 -10.81 -35.25
N GLU A 154 41.51 -9.76 -34.46
CA GLU A 154 41.27 -8.37 -34.89
C GLU A 154 40.13 -8.24 -35.92
N PHE A 155 39.03 -7.58 -35.55
CA PHE A 155 38.66 -6.29 -36.15
C PHE A 155 37.48 -5.63 -35.42
N GLU A 156 37.72 -4.39 -35.03
CA GLU A 156 36.77 -3.37 -34.62
C GLU A 156 36.33 -2.62 -35.88
N SER A 157 35.03 -2.44 -36.11
CA SER A 157 34.43 -1.18 -36.58
C SER A 157 32.90 -1.26 -36.60
#